data_AF-A0A1Q4R0Z1-F1
#
_entry.id   AF-A0A1Q4R0Z1-F1
#
_cell.length_a   1.000
_cell.length_b   1.000
_cell.length_c   1.000
_cell.angle_alpha   90.00
_cell.angle_beta   90.00
_cell.angle_gamma   90.00
#
_symmetry.space_group_name_H-M   'P 1'
#
loop_
_entity.id
_entity.type
_entity.pdbx_description
1 polymer ?
#
loop_
_entity_poly.entity_id
_entity_poly.type
_entity_poly.pdbx_seq_one_letter_code
_entity_poly.pdbx_strand_id
1 'polypeptide(L)'
;MAKKNSNIQTYRVLTGMTVIYLGVAIAVGDLVSAGTLVLASIICTAGLSLIVWFPCSWLVGFLVLYLINSLKRKSFVPPSEIVVQSTSVEAEPTAVLSNDILAIAQYIKKSRNKGASDSQITNRLKWTGWTEKDIKMAFTYLASTPIT
;
A
#
# COMPACT_ATOMS: atom_id res chain seq x y z
N MET A 1 -24.54 -4.21 31.66
CA MET A 1 -24.21 -5.25 32.67
C MET A 1 -23.31 -6.34 32.08
N ALA A 2 -22.04 -6.07 31.75
CA ALA A 2 -21.14 -7.03 31.07
C ALA A 2 -19.83 -7.35 31.84
N LYS A 3 -19.72 -6.92 33.10
CA LYS A 3 -18.46 -6.97 33.88
C LYS A 3 -18.28 -8.27 34.69
N LYS A 4 -19.30 -9.12 34.80
CA LYS A 4 -19.27 -10.32 35.67
C LYS A 4 -18.48 -11.49 35.05
N ASN A 5 -18.48 -11.61 33.72
CA ASN A 5 -17.85 -12.76 33.04
C ASN A 5 -16.33 -12.67 32.93
N SER A 6 -15.74 -11.46 32.91
CA SER A 6 -14.27 -11.32 32.80
C SER A 6 -13.55 -11.81 34.05
N ASN A 7 -14.09 -11.54 35.24
CA ASN A 7 -13.48 -11.95 36.50
C ASN A 7 -13.39 -13.48 36.60
N ILE A 8 -14.44 -14.20 36.20
CA ILE A 8 -14.48 -15.67 36.24
C ILE A 8 -13.45 -16.28 35.27
N GLN A 9 -13.23 -15.68 34.10
CA GLN A 9 -12.18 -16.13 33.18
C GLN A 9 -10.78 -15.89 33.75
N THR A 10 -10.52 -14.72 34.34
CA THR A 10 -9.22 -14.41 34.93
C THR A 10 -8.87 -15.38 36.06
N TYR A 11 -9.82 -15.70 36.94
CA TYR A 11 -9.58 -16.68 38.02
C TYR A 11 -9.21 -18.06 37.50
N ARG A 12 -9.88 -18.55 36.44
CA ARG A 12 -9.57 -19.84 35.83
C ARG A 12 -8.15 -19.88 35.25
N VAL A 13 -7.74 -18.82 34.56
CA VAL A 13 -6.38 -18.70 34.00
C VAL A 13 -5.34 -18.64 35.12
N LEU A 14 -5.60 -17.85 36.18
CA LEU A 14 -4.71 -17.76 37.34
C LEU A 14 -4.55 -19.13 38.02
N THR A 15 -5.66 -19.82 38.30
CA THR A 15 -5.62 -21.14 38.94
C THR A 15 -4.87 -22.16 38.09
N GLY A 16 -5.09 -22.18 36.77
CA GLY A 16 -4.37 -23.07 35.86
C GLY A 16 -2.86 -22.78 35.86
N MET A 17 -2.47 -21.50 35.77
CA MET A 17 -1.06 -21.10 35.79
C MET A 17 -0.37 -21.50 37.10
N THR A 18 -1.06 -21.36 38.24
CA THR A 18 -0.51 -21.71 39.55
C THR A 18 -0.33 -23.22 39.70
N VAL A 19 -1.30 -24.02 39.24
CA VAL A 19 -1.23 -25.49 39.27
C VAL A 19 -0.12 -26.02 38.38
N ILE A 20 0.03 -25.48 37.17
CA ILE A 20 1.11 -25.87 36.25
C ILE A 20 2.48 -25.52 36.85
N TYR A 21 2.63 -24.32 37.40
CA TYR A 21 3.87 -23.90 38.05
C TYR A 21 4.25 -24.81 39.23
N LEU A 22 3.28 -25.15 40.08
CA LEU A 22 3.49 -26.03 41.23
C LEU A 22 3.87 -27.46 40.79
N GLY A 23 3.20 -28.00 39.75
CA GLY A 23 3.52 -29.31 39.20
C GLY A 23 4.93 -29.40 38.64
N VAL A 24 5.38 -28.36 37.94
CA VAL A 24 6.76 -28.27 37.42
C VAL A 24 7.77 -28.10 38.56
N ALA A 25 7.46 -27.30 39.57
CA ALA A 25 8.32 -27.15 40.75
C ALA A 25 8.51 -28.47 41.52
N ILE A 26 7.46 -29.28 41.65
CA ILE A 26 7.54 -30.61 42.27
C ILE A 26 8.37 -31.58 41.41
N ALA A 27 8.22 -31.54 40.08
CA ALA A 27 8.95 -32.43 39.17
C ALA A 27 10.46 -32.12 39.11
N VAL A 28 10.83 -30.85 39.22
CA VAL A 28 12.22 -30.39 39.15
C VAL A 28 12.89 -30.35 40.53
N GLY A 29 12.11 -30.30 41.60
CA GLY A 29 12.60 -30.26 42.99
C GLY A 29 13.12 -28.89 43.45
N ASP A 30 13.13 -27.89 42.56
CA ASP A 30 13.54 -26.52 42.85
C ASP A 30 12.62 -25.51 42.14
N LEU A 31 12.26 -24.44 42.87
CA LEU A 31 11.41 -23.34 42.41
C LEU A 31 12.14 -22.45 41.41
N VAL A 32 13.46 -22.26 41.57
CA VAL A 32 14.23 -21.35 40.70
C VAL A 32 14.39 -21.96 39.31
N SER A 33 14.76 -23.24 39.23
CA SER A 33 14.88 -23.97 37.97
C SER A 33 13.53 -24.21 37.28
N ALA A 34 12.43 -24.36 38.01
CA ALA A 34 11.10 -24.45 37.42
C ALA A 34 10.70 -23.15 36.69
N GLY A 35 11.02 -21.99 37.29
CA GLY A 35 10.78 -20.69 36.68
C GLY A 35 11.53 -20.50 35.36
N THR A 36 12.81 -20.88 35.30
CA THR A 36 13.60 -20.77 34.06
C THR A 36 13.09 -21.72 32.97
N LEU A 37 12.63 -22.91 33.33
CA LEU A 37 12.06 -23.89 32.40
C LEU A 37 10.75 -23.39 31.76
N VAL A 38 9.87 -22.80 32.57
CA VAL A 38 8.61 -22.19 32.08
C VAL A 38 8.93 -20.99 31.17
N LEU A 39 9.87 -20.13 31.55
CA LEU A 39 10.27 -18.98 30.73
C LEU A 39 10.87 -19.43 29.39
N ALA A 40 11.76 -20.43 29.42
CA ALA A 40 12.36 -21.01 28.22
C ALA A 40 11.30 -21.60 27.29
N SER A 41 10.30 -22.32 27.83
CA SER A 41 9.17 -22.85 27.05
C SER A 41 8.34 -21.75 26.39
N ILE A 42 8.06 -20.65 27.11
CA ILE A 42 7.34 -19.50 26.54
C ILE A 42 8.15 -18.86 25.42
N ILE A 43 9.46 -18.65 25.62
CA ILE A 43 10.35 -18.07 24.60
C ILE A 43 10.43 -18.97 23.37
N CYS A 44 10.55 -20.29 23.55
CA CYS A 44 10.55 -21.24 22.44
C CYS A 44 9.21 -21.26 21.69
N THR A 45 8.09 -21.24 22.41
CA THR A 45 6.75 -21.24 21.79
C THR A 45 6.49 -19.94 21.04
N ALA A 46 6.87 -18.79 21.64
CA ALA A 46 6.76 -17.48 21.00
C ALA A 46 7.71 -17.36 19.80
N GLY A 47 8.95 -17.86 19.92
CA GLY A 47 9.95 -17.85 18.86
C GLY A 47 9.53 -18.69 17.66
N LEU A 48 9.07 -19.92 17.89
CA LEU A 48 8.52 -20.78 16.82
C LEU A 48 7.29 -20.15 16.19
N SER A 49 6.40 -19.56 16.99
CA SER A 49 5.23 -18.86 16.48
C SER A 49 5.64 -17.69 15.57
N LEU A 50 6.70 -16.94 15.92
CA LEU A 50 7.19 -15.82 15.12
C LEU A 50 7.80 -16.27 13.79
N ILE A 51 8.56 -17.37 13.82
CA ILE A 51 9.16 -17.99 12.63
C ILE A 51 8.09 -18.46 11.65
N VAL A 52 6.97 -19.00 12.14
CA VAL A 52 5.83 -19.42 11.28
C VAL A 52 4.97 -18.22 10.86
N TRP A 53 4.81 -17.24 11.75
CA TRP A 53 3.97 -16.06 11.51
C TRP A 53 4.54 -15.13 10.44
N PHE A 54 5.86 -14.96 10.42
CA PHE A 54 6.54 -14.09 9.47
C PHE A 54 6.34 -14.51 7.99
N PRO A 55 6.62 -15.76 7.58
CA PRO A 55 6.36 -16.21 6.22
C PRO A 55 4.85 -16.24 5.91
N CYS A 56 4.00 -16.56 6.89
CA CYS A 56 2.56 -16.53 6.69
C CYS A 56 2.06 -15.11 6.40
N SER A 57 2.53 -14.10 7.14
CA SER A 57 2.19 -12.69 6.92
C SER A 57 2.71 -12.20 5.56
N TRP A 58 3.93 -12.60 5.19
CA TRP A 58 4.49 -12.26 3.88
C TRP A 58 3.70 -12.90 2.73
N LEU A 59 3.31 -14.16 2.88
CA LEU A 59 2.55 -14.90 1.87
C LEU A 59 1.15 -14.31 1.67
N VAL A 60 0.48 -13.90 2.75
CA VAL A 60 -0.81 -13.20 2.66
C VAL A 60 -0.64 -11.85 1.95
N GLY A 61 0.38 -11.08 2.30
CA GLY A 61 0.67 -9.81 1.61
C GLY A 61 0.95 -10.00 0.12
N PHE A 62 1.75 -11.01 -0.24
CA PHE A 62 2.04 -11.36 -1.63
C PHE A 62 0.78 -11.81 -2.37
N LEU A 63 -0.07 -12.63 -1.74
CA LEU A 63 -1.32 -13.11 -2.32
C LEU A 63 -2.27 -11.94 -2.63
N VAL A 64 -2.40 -10.97 -1.71
CA VAL A 64 -3.23 -9.78 -1.90
C VAL A 64 -2.71 -8.93 -3.06
N LEU A 65 -1.40 -8.65 -3.10
CA LEU A 65 -0.78 -7.89 -4.21
C LEU A 65 -0.92 -8.63 -5.55
N TYR A 66 -0.75 -9.96 -5.55
CA TYR A 66 -0.95 -10.80 -6.71
C TYR A 66 -2.39 -10.73 -7.21
N LEU A 67 -3.38 -10.76 -6.31
CA LEU A 67 -4.80 -10.65 -6.64
C LEU A 67 -5.12 -9.29 -7.28
N ILE A 68 -4.62 -8.20 -6.69
CA ILE A 68 -4.79 -6.85 -7.21
C ILE A 68 -4.17 -6.71 -8.60
N ASN A 69 -2.95 -7.25 -8.79
CA ASN A 69 -2.27 -7.22 -10.09
C ASN A 69 -3.00 -8.09 -11.13
N SER A 70 -3.52 -9.24 -10.72
CA SER A 70 -4.29 -10.14 -11.59
C SER A 70 -5.61 -9.50 -12.04
N LEU A 71 -6.30 -8.80 -11.12
CA LEU A 71 -7.50 -8.03 -11.45
C LEU A 71 -7.19 -6.85 -12.37
N LYS A 72 -6.08 -6.13 -12.13
CA LYS A 72 -5.61 -5.09 -13.06
C LYS A 72 -5.33 -5.64 -14.45
N ARG A 73 -4.72 -6.83 -14.57
CA ARG A 73 -4.49 -7.48 -15.87
C ARG A 73 -5.77 -7.93 -16.56
N LYS A 74 -6.80 -8.34 -15.82
CA LYS A 74 -8.12 -8.68 -16.39
C LYS A 74 -8.94 -7.44 -16.81
N SER A 75 -8.75 -6.30 -16.15
CA SER A 75 -9.31 -5.00 -16.58
C SER A 75 -8.41 -4.26 -17.58
N PHE A 76 -7.29 -4.84 -17.99
CA PHE A 76 -6.42 -4.30 -19.02
C PHE A 76 -6.97 -4.69 -20.38
N VAL A 77 -7.84 -3.84 -20.91
CA VAL A 77 -7.78 -3.51 -22.33
C VAL A 77 -6.31 -3.20 -22.62
N PRO A 78 -5.66 -3.88 -23.57
CA PRO A 78 -4.23 -3.72 -23.79
C PRO A 78 -3.91 -2.26 -24.15
N PRO A 79 -2.97 -1.58 -23.46
CA PRO A 79 -2.16 -0.57 -24.11
C PRO A 79 -1.28 -1.34 -25.08
N SER A 80 -1.64 -1.18 -26.35
CA SER A 80 -0.70 -1.01 -27.45
C SER A 80 0.75 -0.87 -26.97
N GLU A 81 1.49 -1.95 -27.17
CA GLU A 81 2.92 -2.01 -27.47
C GLU A 81 3.75 -0.81 -27.02
N ILE A 82 4.44 -0.96 -25.89
CA ILE A 82 5.68 -0.24 -25.66
C ILE A 82 6.75 -0.93 -26.51
N VAL A 83 6.86 -0.52 -27.77
CA VAL A 83 8.10 -0.71 -28.54
C VAL A 83 9.14 0.17 -27.87
N VAL A 84 10.04 -0.46 -27.10
CA VAL A 84 11.31 0.14 -26.71
C VAL A 84 12.17 0.19 -27.97
N GLN A 85 12.04 1.26 -28.75
CA GLN A 85 12.99 1.59 -29.80
C GLN A 85 13.84 2.76 -29.34
N SER A 86 14.90 2.40 -28.61
CA SER A 86 16.10 3.21 -28.52
C SER A 86 16.67 3.37 -29.93
N THR A 87 16.19 4.35 -30.68
CA THR A 87 16.82 4.77 -31.92
C THR A 87 16.76 6.28 -31.99
N SER A 88 17.85 6.87 -31.49
CA SER A 88 18.29 8.23 -31.77
C SER A 88 18.46 8.40 -33.28
N VAL A 89 17.42 8.83 -33.99
CA VAL A 89 17.55 9.45 -35.31
C VAL A 89 16.54 10.60 -35.40
N GLU A 90 17.10 11.80 -35.29
CA GLU A 90 16.89 12.98 -36.15
C GLU A 90 15.68 13.00 -37.11
N ALA A 91 15.01 14.17 -37.12
CA ALA A 91 14.12 14.73 -38.15
C ALA A 91 12.58 14.60 -37.98
N GLU A 92 12.02 15.75 -37.56
CA GLU A 92 10.74 16.35 -37.99
C GLU A 92 9.35 15.80 -37.55
N PRO A 93 8.36 16.72 -37.41
CA PRO A 93 7.34 16.66 -36.40
C PRO A 93 6.01 16.17 -36.97
N THR A 94 5.61 14.96 -36.60
CA THR A 94 4.23 14.52 -36.77
C THR A 94 3.57 14.48 -35.39
N ALA A 95 2.38 15.09 -35.33
CA ALA A 95 1.63 15.42 -34.13
C ALA A 95 1.18 14.18 -33.34
N VAL A 96 2.11 13.54 -32.65
CA VAL A 96 1.82 12.67 -31.52
C VAL A 96 1.53 13.62 -30.37
N LEU A 97 0.27 13.70 -29.95
CA LEU A 97 -0.13 14.41 -28.75
C LEU A 97 0.69 13.86 -27.57
N SER A 98 1.77 14.57 -27.22
CA SER A 98 2.72 14.13 -26.20
C SER A 98 1.98 13.88 -24.88
N ASN A 99 2.39 12.83 -24.15
CA ASN A 99 1.89 12.54 -22.81
C ASN A 99 1.93 13.77 -21.88
N ASP A 100 2.88 14.68 -22.14
CA ASP A 100 3.00 15.96 -21.44
C ASP A 100 1.78 16.86 -21.64
N ILE A 101 1.25 16.95 -22.86
CA ILE A 101 0.05 17.74 -23.18
C ILE A 101 -1.17 17.15 -22.46
N LEU A 102 -1.27 15.82 -22.39
CA LEU A 102 -2.34 15.14 -21.67
C LEU A 102 -2.25 15.39 -20.15
N ALA A 103 -1.05 15.35 -19.57
CA ALA A 103 -0.84 15.65 -18.16
C ALA A 103 -1.22 17.10 -17.82
N ILE A 104 -0.83 18.06 -18.67
CA ILE A 104 -1.22 19.46 -18.52
C ILE A 104 -2.74 19.62 -18.65
N ALA A 105 -3.38 18.97 -19.63
CA ALA A 105 -4.82 19.03 -19.82
C ALA A 105 -5.60 18.48 -18.61
N GLN A 106 -5.15 17.35 -18.04
CA GLN A 106 -5.73 16.79 -16.81
C GLN A 106 -5.58 17.74 -15.63
N TYR A 107 -4.43 18.39 -15.50
CA TYR A 107 -4.20 19.39 -14.46
C TYR A 107 -5.11 20.62 -14.61
N ILE A 108 -5.27 21.15 -15.83
CA ILE A 108 -6.17 22.26 -16.14
C ILE A 108 -7.61 21.88 -15.77
N LYS A 109 -8.09 20.71 -16.19
CA LYS A 109 -9.43 20.20 -15.87
C LYS A 109 -9.66 20.11 -14.35
N LYS A 110 -8.70 19.52 -13.61
CA LYS A 110 -8.77 19.40 -12.15
C LYS A 110 -8.78 20.76 -11.45
N SER A 111 -8.06 21.74 -11.98
CA SER A 111 -7.96 23.09 -11.40
C SER A 111 -9.21 23.92 -11.67
N ARG A 112 -9.80 23.82 -12.86
CA ARG A 112 -11.10 24.44 -13.19
C ARG A 112 -12.23 23.92 -12.31
N ASN A 113 -12.27 22.61 -12.05
CA ASN A 113 -13.24 22.02 -11.10
C ASN A 113 -13.10 22.53 -9.67
N LYS A 114 -11.96 23.15 -9.31
CA LYS A 114 -11.73 23.80 -8.02
C LYS A 114 -11.99 25.31 -8.04
N GLY A 115 -12.52 25.85 -9.14
CA GLY A 115 -12.83 27.27 -9.29
C GLY A 115 -11.63 28.17 -9.60
N ALA A 116 -10.48 27.60 -10.00
CA ALA A 116 -9.33 28.41 -10.42
C ALA A 116 -9.58 29.04 -11.80
N SER A 117 -9.20 30.31 -11.98
CA SER A 117 -9.28 30.96 -13.29
C SER A 117 -8.17 30.51 -14.24
N ASP A 118 -8.42 30.60 -15.54
CA ASP A 118 -7.44 30.19 -16.56
C ASP A 118 -6.12 30.97 -16.47
N SER A 119 -6.18 32.24 -16.03
CA SER A 119 -4.98 33.06 -15.77
C SER A 119 -4.16 32.55 -14.58
N GLN A 120 -4.81 32.13 -13.50
CA GLN A 120 -4.14 31.53 -12.33
C GLN A 120 -3.49 30.18 -12.68
N ILE A 121 -4.19 29.37 -13.47
CA ILE A 121 -3.70 28.05 -13.93
C ILE A 121 -2.47 28.23 -14.83
N THR A 122 -2.56 29.15 -15.79
CA THR A 122 -1.46 29.45 -16.72
C THR A 122 -0.23 29.95 -15.99
N ASN A 123 -0.39 30.89 -15.05
CA ASN A 123 0.73 31.38 -14.24
C ASN A 123 1.40 30.23 -13.49
N ARG A 124 0.61 29.39 -12.81
CA ARG A 124 1.16 28.26 -12.05
C ARG A 124 1.92 27.26 -12.93
N LEU A 125 1.43 26.99 -14.14
CA LEU A 125 2.11 26.11 -15.09
C LEU A 125 3.44 26.71 -15.58
N LYS A 126 3.47 28.02 -15.85
CA LYS A 126 4.72 28.74 -16.18
C LYS A 126 5.73 28.67 -15.03
N TRP A 127 5.29 28.86 -13.79
CA TRP A 127 6.16 28.75 -12.60
C TRP A 127 6.77 27.35 -12.43
N THR A 128 6.09 26.30 -12.88
CA THR A 128 6.61 24.92 -12.86
C THR A 128 7.51 24.57 -14.05
N GLY A 129 7.77 25.53 -14.96
CA GLY A 129 8.68 25.35 -16.09
C GLY A 129 8.02 24.85 -17.38
N TRP A 130 6.67 24.79 -17.45
CA TRP A 130 5.98 24.44 -18.69
C TRP A 130 6.03 25.57 -19.71
N THR A 131 6.23 25.23 -20.99
CA THR A 131 6.30 26.24 -22.05
C THR A 131 4.90 26.76 -22.39
N GLU A 132 4.83 28.02 -22.84
CA GLU A 132 3.55 28.64 -23.25
C GLU A 132 2.90 27.90 -24.42
N LYS A 133 3.72 27.30 -25.28
CA LYS A 133 3.28 26.49 -26.42
C LYS A 133 2.50 25.27 -25.95
N ASP A 134 3.04 24.54 -24.96
CA ASP A 134 2.41 23.32 -24.43
C ASP A 134 1.13 23.63 -23.66
N ILE A 135 1.13 24.72 -22.89
CA ILE A 135 -0.06 25.22 -22.19
C ILE A 135 -1.16 25.55 -23.20
N LYS A 136 -0.84 26.27 -24.28
CA LYS A 136 -1.80 26.62 -25.34
C LYS A 136 -2.34 25.38 -26.05
N MET A 137 -1.48 24.40 -26.35
CA MET A 137 -1.91 23.13 -26.95
C MET A 137 -2.85 22.35 -26.03
N ALA A 138 -2.60 22.34 -24.72
CA ALA A 138 -3.46 21.68 -23.74
C ALA A 138 -4.84 22.36 -23.61
N PHE A 139 -4.90 23.70 -23.65
CA PHE A 139 -6.18 24.42 -23.69
C PHE A 139 -6.96 24.13 -24.97
N THR A 140 -6.30 24.12 -26.13
CA THR A 140 -6.94 23.75 -27.41
C THR A 140 -7.47 22.32 -27.37
N TYR A 141 -6.72 21.38 -26.79
CA TYR A 141 -7.14 19.99 -26.63
C TYR A 141 -8.40 19.85 -25.75
N LEU A 142 -8.48 20.61 -24.66
CA LEU A 142 -9.68 20.64 -23.81
C LEU A 142 -10.88 21.31 -24.49
N ALA A 143 -10.64 22.28 -25.40
CA ALA A 143 -11.70 22.91 -26.16
C ALA A 143 -12.24 22.00 -27.29
N SER A 144 -11.38 21.15 -27.87
CA SER A 144 -11.76 20.21 -28.92
C SER A 144 -12.35 18.89 -28.42
N THR A 145 -12.23 18.59 -27.12
CA THR A 145 -12.85 17.43 -26.48
C THR A 145 -14.12 17.86 -25.73
N PRO A 146 -15.30 17.83 -26.39
CA PRO A 146 -16.55 18.21 -25.73
C PRO A 146 -16.81 17.29 -24.53
N ILE A 147 -17.12 17.93 -23.41
CA ILE A 147 -17.37 17.33 -22.11
C ILE A 147 -18.73 16.60 -22.20
N THR A 148 -18.72 15.26 -22.25
CA THR A 148 -19.85 14.42 -21.79
C THR A 148 -19.67 14.05 -20.34
#